data_AF-A0AAE3EGI2-F1
#
_entry.id   AF-A0AAE3EGI2-F1
#
_cell.length_a   1.000
_cell.length_b   1.000
_cell.length_c   1.000
_cell.angle_alpha   90.00
_cell.angle_beta   90.00
_cell.angle_gamma   90.00
#
_symmetry.space_group_name_H-M   'P 1'
#
loop_
_entity.id
_entity.type
_entity.pdbx_description
1 polymer ?
#
loop_
_entity_poly.entity_id
_entity_poly.type
_entity_poly.pdbx_seq_one_letter_code
_entity_poly.pdbx_strand_id
1 'polypeptide(L)'
;MTEENDSPRFIIPEFRWNTLSAPAKNDISGYLGLDEAKSAYYFDIYFSRFHILHKIGHIILHLFDAECGAKPGRTEYLANLFAYKYLQEKQETEYLEVLTKSFSLLTANRVDSPPLQKESIDDYFSGMQTSLHSYITAHGLILLDCMNNPLSLKEILERISARRLSVLNSSVVLQKKLEGEHLIQECLFYVFEMNNVNIGIDYREKSDLDRESLDHAMMELQHA
;
A
#
# COMPACT_ATOMS: atom_id res chain seq x y z
N MET A 1 -0.18 15.29 -36.21
CA MET A 1 -0.92 15.52 -34.95
C MET A 1 -0.79 14.25 -34.16
N THR A 2 0.16 14.24 -33.23
CA THR A 2 0.40 13.14 -32.30
C THR A 2 -0.75 13.15 -31.29
N GLU A 3 -1.52 12.08 -31.24
CA GLU A 3 -2.41 11.82 -30.10
C GLU A 3 -1.51 11.80 -28.85
N GLU A 4 -1.57 12.86 -28.04
CA GLU A 4 -1.07 12.79 -26.68
C GLU A 4 -1.88 11.68 -26.01
N ASN A 5 -1.21 10.60 -25.62
CA ASN A 5 -1.81 9.50 -24.90
C ASN A 5 -2.37 10.04 -23.57
N ASP A 6 -3.69 10.19 -23.49
CA ASP A 6 -4.50 10.49 -22.30
C ASP A 6 -4.47 9.33 -21.28
N SER A 7 -3.27 8.77 -21.01
CA SER A 7 -3.10 7.73 -20.01
C SER A 7 -3.24 8.34 -18.61
N PRO A 8 -4.07 7.77 -17.72
CA PRO A 8 -4.21 8.26 -16.36
C PRO A 8 -2.85 8.37 -15.66
N ARG A 9 -2.62 9.48 -14.96
CA ARG A 9 -1.37 9.74 -14.22
C ARG A 9 -1.64 9.78 -12.72
N PHE A 10 -0.77 9.12 -11.97
CA PHE A 10 -0.85 8.99 -10.52
C PHE A 10 0.47 9.42 -9.88
N ILE A 11 0.41 9.83 -8.62
CA ILE A 11 1.60 10.15 -7.83
C ILE A 11 1.67 9.16 -6.67
N ILE A 12 2.84 8.55 -6.47
CA ILE A 12 3.15 7.79 -5.26
C ILE A 12 4.22 8.55 -4.49
N PRO A 13 3.94 8.99 -3.25
CA PRO A 13 4.96 9.63 -2.42
C PRO A 13 5.98 8.60 -1.94
N GLU A 14 7.25 8.98 -2.04
CA GLU A 14 8.37 8.30 -1.40
C GLU A 14 8.60 8.90 -0.02
N PHE A 15 8.65 8.03 0.98
CA PHE A 15 9.00 8.42 2.33
C PHE A 15 10.24 7.64 2.77
N ARG A 16 11.28 8.37 3.19
CA ARG A 16 12.52 7.81 3.72
C ARG A 16 12.74 8.36 5.11
N TRP A 17 13.13 7.52 6.07
CA TRP A 17 13.35 7.99 7.43
C TRP A 17 14.30 9.19 7.48
N ASN A 18 15.40 9.12 6.73
CA ASN A 18 16.45 10.14 6.76
C ASN A 18 16.02 11.49 6.18
N THR A 19 14.96 11.53 5.36
CA THR A 19 14.47 12.76 4.73
C THR A 19 13.41 13.46 5.56
N LEU A 20 12.87 12.79 6.59
CA LEU A 20 11.88 13.36 7.50
C LEU A 20 12.47 14.44 8.41
N SER A 21 11.63 15.45 8.71
CA SER A 21 11.95 16.46 9.72
C SER A 21 12.10 15.86 11.12
N ALA A 22 12.84 16.53 12.00
CA ALA A 22 13.00 16.10 13.39
C ALA A 22 11.65 16.01 14.15
N PRO A 23 10.70 16.96 13.97
CA PRO A 23 9.34 16.80 14.50
C PRO A 23 8.66 15.52 14.02
N ALA A 24 8.67 15.21 12.72
CA ALA A 24 8.06 13.99 12.19
C ALA A 24 8.70 12.72 12.75
N LYS A 25 10.03 12.67 12.87
CA LYS A 25 10.74 11.54 13.50
C LYS A 25 10.35 11.36 14.97
N ASN A 26 10.22 12.45 15.71
CA ASN A 26 9.80 12.41 17.11
C ASN A 26 8.35 11.94 17.25
N ASP A 27 7.45 12.43 16.39
CA ASP A 27 6.05 12.03 16.38
C ASP A 27 5.90 10.54 16.04
N ILE A 28 6.63 10.05 15.03
CA ILE A 28 6.64 8.63 14.68
C ILE A 28 7.23 7.78 15.81
N SER A 29 8.35 8.19 16.40
CA SER A 29 8.99 7.43 17.48
C SER A 29 8.12 7.37 18.73
N GLY A 30 7.53 8.52 19.11
CA GLY A 30 6.58 8.61 20.21
C GLY A 30 5.32 7.78 19.94
N TYR A 31 4.83 7.77 18.70
CA TYR A 31 3.72 6.94 18.27
C TYR A 31 4.01 5.44 18.42
N LEU A 32 5.16 4.99 17.88
CA LEU A 32 5.53 3.58 17.92
C LEU A 32 5.88 3.12 19.35
N GLY A 33 6.17 4.07 20.25
CA GLY A 33 6.70 3.76 21.58
C GLY A 33 8.09 3.11 21.49
N LEU A 34 8.85 3.43 20.43
CA LEU A 34 10.14 2.84 20.13
C LEU A 34 11.23 3.91 20.20
N ASP A 35 12.47 3.46 20.42
CA ASP A 35 13.63 4.33 20.20
C ASP A 35 13.77 4.71 18.72
N GLU A 36 14.56 5.75 18.44
CA GLU A 36 14.73 6.30 17.10
C GLU A 36 15.23 5.24 16.10
N ALA A 37 16.18 4.40 16.50
CA ALA A 37 16.77 3.39 15.64
C ALA A 37 15.75 2.31 15.23
N LYS A 38 14.94 1.84 16.18
CA LYS A 38 13.85 0.89 15.90
C LYS A 38 12.73 1.53 15.10
N SER A 39 12.44 2.81 15.33
CA SER A 39 11.44 3.57 14.57
C SER A 39 11.86 3.73 13.12
N ALA A 40 13.12 4.08 12.88
CA ALA A 40 13.72 4.15 11.54
C ALA A 40 13.64 2.80 10.82
N TYR A 41 14.04 1.72 11.51
CA TYR A 41 13.99 0.37 10.96
C TYR A 41 12.56 -0.03 10.57
N TYR A 42 11.59 0.22 11.45
CA TYR A 42 10.18 -0.03 11.16
C TYR A 42 9.68 0.78 9.96
N PHE A 43 10.01 2.07 9.94
CA PHE A 43 9.63 2.99 8.90
C PHE A 43 10.12 2.53 7.54
N ASP A 44 11.42 2.21 7.45
CA ASP A 44 12.05 1.77 6.21
C ASP A 44 11.50 0.41 5.77
N ILE A 45 11.24 -0.53 6.68
CA ILE A 45 10.59 -1.80 6.33
C ILE A 45 9.23 -1.56 5.67
N TYR A 46 8.39 -0.68 6.23
CA TYR A 46 7.04 -0.48 5.72
C TYR A 46 7.00 0.37 4.44
N PHE A 47 7.64 1.53 4.45
CA PHE A 47 7.49 2.54 3.40
C PHE A 47 8.30 2.25 2.14
N SER A 48 9.40 1.50 2.22
CA SER A 48 10.27 1.21 1.06
C SER A 48 9.63 0.31 0.01
N ARG A 49 8.65 -0.54 0.39
CA ARG A 49 8.05 -1.54 -0.50
C ARG A 49 6.56 -1.72 -0.31
N PHE A 50 6.14 -2.08 0.90
CA PHE A 50 4.74 -2.42 1.16
C PHE A 50 3.81 -1.23 0.88
N HIS A 51 4.17 -0.04 1.36
CA HIS A 51 3.37 1.17 1.10
C HIS A 51 3.25 1.49 -0.40
N ILE A 52 4.33 1.32 -1.18
CA ILE A 52 4.32 1.54 -2.64
C ILE A 52 3.32 0.60 -3.32
N LEU A 53 3.42 -0.71 -3.03
CA LEU A 53 2.53 -1.71 -3.59
C LEU A 53 1.08 -1.50 -3.14
N HIS A 54 0.89 -1.09 -1.90
CA HIS A 54 -0.42 -0.72 -1.38
C HIS A 54 -1.03 0.45 -2.16
N LYS A 55 -0.24 1.49 -2.49
CA LYS A 55 -0.70 2.60 -3.35
C LYS A 55 -0.98 2.14 -4.79
N ILE A 56 -0.24 1.17 -5.33
CA ILE A 56 -0.59 0.54 -6.62
C ILE A 56 -1.93 -0.22 -6.53
N GLY A 57 -2.19 -0.89 -5.41
CA GLY A 57 -3.49 -1.52 -5.13
C GLY A 57 -4.64 -0.52 -5.16
N HIS A 58 -4.45 0.66 -4.55
CA HIS A 58 -5.40 1.78 -4.64
C HIS A 58 -5.60 2.27 -6.06
N ILE A 59 -4.53 2.38 -6.87
CA ILE A 59 -4.63 2.76 -8.29
C ILE A 59 -5.51 1.76 -9.07
N ILE A 60 -5.31 0.45 -8.85
CA ILE A 60 -6.14 -0.58 -9.49
C ILE A 60 -7.61 -0.41 -9.11
N LEU A 61 -7.90 -0.24 -7.81
CA LEU A 61 -9.27 -0.04 -7.32
C LEU A 61 -9.88 1.24 -7.90
N HIS A 62 -9.12 2.33 -7.97
CA HIS A 62 -9.59 3.58 -8.54
C HIS A 62 -9.95 3.46 -10.03
N LEU A 63 -9.17 2.70 -10.80
CA LEU A 63 -9.39 2.51 -12.23
C LEU A 63 -10.60 1.61 -12.55
N PHE A 64 -10.89 0.64 -11.69
CA PHE A 64 -11.78 -0.48 -12.07
C PHE A 64 -12.92 -0.78 -11.09
N ASP A 65 -12.84 -0.31 -9.85
CA ASP A 65 -13.84 -0.58 -8.82
C ASP A 65 -14.75 0.64 -8.61
N ALA A 66 -15.96 0.57 -9.15
CA ALA A 66 -16.96 1.64 -9.01
C ALA A 66 -17.37 1.92 -7.56
N GLU A 67 -17.12 0.99 -6.63
CA GLU A 67 -17.43 1.17 -5.20
C GLU A 67 -16.25 1.74 -4.40
N CYS A 68 -15.09 2.00 -5.02
CA CYS A 68 -13.86 2.34 -4.29
C CYS A 68 -14.02 3.56 -3.37
N GLY A 69 -14.81 4.56 -3.79
CA GLY A 69 -15.08 5.78 -3.01
C GLY A 69 -16.23 5.64 -2.01
N ALA A 70 -17.08 4.61 -2.15
CA ALA A 70 -18.23 4.40 -1.27
C ALA A 70 -17.91 3.49 -0.06
N LYS A 71 -16.85 2.67 -0.15
CA LYS A 71 -16.46 1.69 0.88
C LYS A 71 -14.97 1.81 1.21
N PRO A 72 -14.54 2.85 1.95
CA PRO A 72 -13.12 3.17 2.16
C PRO A 72 -12.37 2.06 2.90
N GLY A 73 -12.97 1.44 3.93
CA GLY A 73 -12.36 0.33 4.66
C GLY A 73 -12.17 -0.90 3.78
N ARG A 74 -13.16 -1.24 2.93
CA ARG A 74 -12.99 -2.30 1.92
C ARG A 74 -11.86 -1.97 0.94
N THR A 75 -11.77 -0.73 0.49
CA THR A 75 -10.70 -0.28 -0.42
C THR A 75 -9.32 -0.46 0.23
N GLU A 76 -9.15 -0.04 1.48
CA GLU A 76 -7.90 -0.22 2.22
C GLU A 76 -7.54 -1.70 2.42
N TYR A 77 -8.54 -2.54 2.74
CA TYR A 77 -8.34 -3.98 2.86
C TYR A 77 -7.84 -4.59 1.54
N LEU A 78 -8.50 -4.27 0.42
CA LEU A 78 -8.14 -4.82 -0.89
C LEU A 78 -6.78 -4.33 -1.38
N ALA A 79 -6.43 -3.08 -1.12
CA ALA A 79 -5.12 -2.52 -1.45
C ALA A 79 -3.98 -3.19 -0.65
N ASN A 80 -4.18 -3.42 0.66
CA ASN A 80 -3.25 -4.19 1.49
C ASN A 80 -3.14 -5.64 1.03
N LEU A 81 -4.27 -6.28 0.68
CA LEU A 81 -4.29 -7.64 0.20
C LEU A 81 -3.53 -7.80 -1.12
N PHE A 82 -3.69 -6.86 -2.04
CA PHE A 82 -2.89 -6.79 -3.26
C PHE A 82 -1.39 -6.71 -2.95
N ALA A 83 -0.98 -5.77 -2.09
CA ALA A 83 0.44 -5.58 -1.73
C ALA A 83 1.05 -6.84 -1.12
N TYR A 84 0.34 -7.47 -0.18
CA TYR A 84 0.76 -8.72 0.44
C TYR A 84 0.89 -9.84 -0.58
N LYS A 85 -0.11 -10.02 -1.45
CA LYS A 85 -0.12 -11.08 -2.46
C LYS A 85 0.93 -10.88 -3.55
N TYR A 86 1.23 -9.63 -3.90
CA TYR A 86 2.33 -9.32 -4.80
C TYR A 86 3.67 -9.74 -4.20
N LEU A 87 3.95 -9.37 -2.95
CA LEU A 87 5.18 -9.79 -2.25
C LEU A 87 5.25 -11.32 -2.04
N GLN A 88 4.11 -11.98 -1.82
CA GLN A 88 4.02 -13.44 -1.77
C GLN A 88 4.40 -14.07 -3.12
N GLU A 89 3.90 -13.54 -4.22
CA GLU A 89 4.24 -13.96 -5.59
C GLU A 89 5.74 -13.80 -5.88
N LYS A 90 6.35 -12.70 -5.41
CA LYS A 90 7.80 -12.46 -5.47
C LYS A 90 8.65 -13.38 -4.58
N GLN A 91 8.01 -14.18 -3.71
CA GLN A 91 8.67 -15.02 -2.71
C GLN A 91 9.54 -14.20 -1.73
N GLU A 92 9.03 -13.04 -1.29
CA GLU A 92 9.67 -12.16 -0.30
C GLU A 92 9.36 -12.61 1.14
N THR A 93 9.50 -13.91 1.40
CA THR A 93 9.08 -14.53 2.67
C THR A 93 9.75 -13.91 3.89
N GLU A 94 11.06 -13.67 3.86
CA GLU A 94 11.80 -13.04 4.96
C GLU A 94 11.30 -11.63 5.25
N TYR A 95 11.05 -10.83 4.20
CA TYR A 95 10.53 -9.47 4.33
C TYR A 95 9.11 -9.50 4.93
N LEU A 96 8.23 -10.38 4.43
CA LEU A 96 6.88 -10.55 4.97
C LEU A 96 6.89 -11.02 6.42
N GLU A 97 7.78 -11.93 6.81
CA GLU A 97 7.95 -12.35 8.20
C GLU A 97 8.40 -11.20 9.11
N VAL A 98 9.36 -10.39 8.66
CA VAL A 98 9.85 -9.23 9.42
C VAL A 98 8.75 -8.18 9.54
N LEU A 99 8.05 -7.86 8.45
CA LEU A 99 6.94 -6.91 8.43
C LEU A 99 5.82 -7.34 9.39
N THR A 100 5.41 -8.61 9.33
CA THR A 100 4.32 -9.16 10.16
C THR A 100 4.69 -9.27 11.63
N LYS A 101 5.96 -9.59 11.96
CA LYS A 101 6.47 -9.53 13.34
C LYS A 101 6.43 -8.09 13.87
N SER A 102 6.89 -7.13 13.07
CA SER A 102 6.87 -5.70 13.44
C SER A 102 5.44 -5.23 13.72
N PHE A 103 4.49 -5.54 12.84
CA PHE A 103 3.08 -5.19 13.06
C PHE A 103 2.46 -5.91 14.25
N SER A 104 2.74 -7.20 14.44
CA SER A 104 2.28 -7.95 15.61
C SER A 104 2.73 -7.29 16.91
N LEU A 105 3.98 -6.84 17.00
CA LEU A 105 4.50 -6.13 18.17
C LEU A 105 3.78 -4.80 18.41
N LEU A 106 3.54 -4.03 17.34
CA LEU A 106 2.83 -2.75 17.43
C LEU A 106 1.36 -2.92 17.86
N THR A 107 0.70 -3.98 17.38
CA THR A 107 -0.68 -4.28 17.75
C THR A 107 -0.77 -4.93 19.14
N ALA A 108 0.21 -5.74 19.56
CA ALA A 108 0.21 -6.41 20.87
C ALA A 108 0.34 -5.44 22.05
N ASN A 109 1.02 -4.31 21.85
CA ASN A 109 1.08 -3.23 22.84
C ASN A 109 -0.27 -2.49 23.01
N ARG A 110 -1.33 -2.91 22.30
CA ARG A 110 -2.68 -2.35 22.40
C ARG A 110 -3.66 -3.38 22.90
N VAL A 111 -3.62 -3.58 24.22
CA VAL A 111 -4.46 -4.52 24.98
C VAL A 111 -5.96 -4.21 24.85
N ASP A 112 -6.36 -3.01 24.39
CA ASP A 112 -7.75 -2.55 24.44
C ASP A 112 -8.44 -2.36 23.07
N SER A 113 -7.83 -2.77 21.96
CA SER A 113 -8.49 -2.66 20.64
C SER A 113 -9.26 -3.94 20.30
N PRO A 114 -10.59 -3.87 20.02
CA PRO A 114 -11.35 -5.04 19.64
C PRO A 114 -10.80 -5.65 18.34
N PRO A 115 -10.86 -6.99 18.17
CA PRO A 115 -10.44 -7.64 16.94
C PRO A 115 -11.22 -7.08 15.75
N LEU A 116 -10.51 -6.71 14.69
CA LEU A 116 -11.09 -6.18 13.46
C LEU A 116 -11.93 -7.29 12.80
N GLN A 117 -13.27 -7.19 12.85
CA GLN A 117 -14.13 -8.07 12.06
C GLN A 117 -14.20 -7.53 10.63
N LYS A 118 -14.18 -8.41 9.63
CA LYS A 118 -14.19 -8.02 8.20
C LYS A 118 -15.40 -7.18 7.83
N GLU A 119 -16.52 -7.49 8.46
CA GLU A 119 -17.82 -6.86 8.27
C GLU A 119 -17.89 -5.47 8.93
N SER A 120 -16.94 -5.15 9.83
CA SER A 120 -16.87 -3.87 10.54
C SER A 120 -15.65 -3.04 10.13
N ILE A 121 -14.95 -3.37 9.03
CA ILE A 121 -13.79 -2.59 8.59
C ILE A 121 -14.23 -1.19 8.18
N ASP A 122 -15.31 -1.05 7.41
CA ASP A 122 -15.84 0.27 7.04
C ASP A 122 -16.29 1.06 8.30
N ASP A 123 -16.91 0.39 9.28
CA ASP A 123 -17.29 1.03 10.55
C ASP A 123 -16.06 1.48 11.37
N TYR A 124 -15.02 0.65 11.42
CA TYR A 124 -13.74 0.99 12.05
C TYR A 124 -13.11 2.21 11.39
N PHE A 125 -13.05 2.26 10.05
CA PHE A 125 -12.52 3.40 9.31
C PHE A 125 -13.40 4.65 9.41
N SER A 126 -14.72 4.50 9.52
CA SER A 126 -15.64 5.63 9.73
C SER A 126 -15.48 6.31 11.09
N GLY A 127 -15.08 5.55 12.11
CA GLY A 127 -14.85 6.03 13.48
C GLY A 127 -13.40 6.40 13.78
N MET A 128 -12.46 6.12 12.87
CA MET A 128 -11.05 6.46 13.07
C MET A 128 -10.85 7.97 13.05
N GLN A 129 -10.28 8.49 14.14
CA GLN A 129 -9.53 9.73 14.04
C GLN A 129 -8.38 9.49 13.06
N THR A 130 -8.25 10.38 12.09
CA THR A 130 -7.24 10.44 11.02
C THR A 130 -5.83 10.74 11.54
N SER A 131 -5.45 10.09 12.62
CA SER A 131 -4.09 10.15 13.14
C SER A 131 -3.27 9.07 12.44
N LEU A 132 -1.99 9.35 12.25
CA LEU A 132 -0.98 8.37 11.83
C LEU A 132 -1.07 7.08 12.68
N HIS A 133 -1.42 7.25 13.95
CA HIS A 133 -1.58 6.17 14.89
C HIS A 133 -2.67 5.19 14.50
N SER A 134 -3.87 5.70 14.23
CA SER A 134 -4.98 4.88 13.76
C SER A 134 -4.59 4.22 12.44
N TYR A 135 -4.05 4.99 11.48
CA TYR A 135 -3.69 4.50 10.14
C TYR A 135 -2.78 3.27 10.17
N ILE A 136 -1.62 3.37 10.84
CA ILE A 136 -0.67 2.26 10.92
C ILE A 136 -1.27 1.02 11.61
N THR A 137 -2.18 1.23 12.57
CA THR A 137 -2.84 0.13 13.29
C THR A 137 -3.80 -0.62 12.40
N ALA A 138 -4.62 0.13 11.65
CA ALA A 138 -5.55 -0.44 10.70
C ALA A 138 -4.81 -1.31 9.68
N HIS A 139 -3.70 -0.79 9.16
CA HIS A 139 -2.84 -1.51 8.22
C HIS A 139 -2.23 -2.76 8.84
N GLY A 140 -1.75 -2.69 10.08
CA GLY A 140 -1.25 -3.85 10.80
C GLY A 140 -2.30 -4.94 10.98
N LEU A 141 -3.50 -4.57 11.44
CA LEU A 141 -4.61 -5.51 11.63
C LEU A 141 -5.06 -6.14 10.30
N ILE A 142 -5.18 -5.33 9.24
CA ILE A 142 -5.52 -5.81 7.89
C ILE A 142 -4.44 -6.76 7.37
N LEU A 143 -3.16 -6.41 7.53
CA LEU A 143 -2.05 -7.24 7.06
C LEU A 143 -2.08 -8.62 7.73
N LEU A 144 -2.31 -8.66 9.05
CA LEU A 144 -2.41 -9.91 9.82
C LEU A 144 -3.57 -10.78 9.31
N ASP A 145 -4.69 -10.18 8.91
CA ASP A 145 -5.78 -10.93 8.27
C ASP A 145 -5.43 -11.40 6.84
N CYS A 146 -4.78 -10.55 6.04
CA CYS A 146 -4.38 -10.86 4.66
C CYS A 146 -3.50 -12.12 4.57
N MET A 147 -2.70 -12.41 5.60
CA MET A 147 -1.88 -13.61 5.70
C MET A 147 -2.68 -14.92 5.59
N ASN A 148 -3.92 -14.90 6.09
CA ASN A 148 -4.78 -16.08 6.11
C ASN A 148 -5.65 -16.18 4.85
N ASN A 149 -5.55 -15.23 3.93
CA ASN A 149 -6.33 -15.22 2.71
C ASN A 149 -5.82 -16.31 1.74
N PRO A 150 -6.64 -17.27 1.30
CA PRO A 150 -6.18 -18.39 0.48
C PRO A 150 -6.00 -18.03 -1.01
N LEU A 151 -6.46 -16.86 -1.45
CA LEU A 151 -6.49 -16.49 -2.86
C LEU A 151 -5.08 -16.17 -3.38
N SER A 152 -4.83 -16.52 -4.63
CA SER A 152 -3.65 -16.10 -5.38
C SER A 152 -3.72 -14.63 -5.78
N LEU A 153 -2.58 -14.03 -6.13
CA LEU A 153 -2.52 -12.66 -6.67
C LEU A 153 -3.44 -12.50 -7.89
N LYS A 154 -3.45 -13.49 -8.80
CA LYS A 154 -4.32 -13.48 -9.98
C LYS A 154 -5.80 -13.41 -9.60
N GLU A 155 -6.25 -14.24 -8.66
CA GLU A 155 -7.64 -14.22 -8.21
C GLU A 155 -8.01 -12.91 -7.52
N ILE A 156 -7.08 -12.27 -6.79
CA ILE A 156 -7.29 -10.93 -6.23
C ILE A 156 -7.46 -9.92 -7.34
N LEU A 157 -6.55 -9.88 -8.31
CA LEU A 157 -6.61 -8.96 -9.45
C LEU A 157 -7.90 -9.10 -10.23
N GLU A 158 -8.31 -10.33 -10.55
CA GLU A 158 -9.57 -10.58 -11.26
C GLU A 158 -10.79 -10.05 -10.49
N ARG A 159 -10.78 -10.14 -9.15
CA ARG A 159 -11.87 -9.63 -8.30
C ARG A 159 -11.88 -8.11 -8.23
N ILE A 160 -10.74 -7.49 -7.92
CA ILE A 160 -10.67 -6.04 -7.68
C ILE A 160 -10.74 -5.23 -8.97
N SER A 161 -10.39 -5.83 -10.12
CA SER A 161 -10.43 -5.17 -11.43
C SER A 161 -11.67 -5.50 -12.27
N ALA A 162 -12.66 -6.21 -11.71
CA ALA A 162 -13.79 -6.75 -12.46
C ALA A 162 -13.35 -7.52 -13.73
N ARG A 163 -12.28 -8.33 -13.58
CA ARG A 163 -11.60 -9.12 -14.63
C ARG A 163 -10.91 -8.33 -15.74
N ARG A 164 -10.71 -7.02 -15.59
CA ARG A 164 -9.92 -6.21 -16.51
C ARG A 164 -8.42 -6.51 -16.45
N LEU A 165 -7.94 -6.99 -15.29
CA LEU A 165 -6.58 -7.49 -15.08
C LEU A 165 -6.63 -9.00 -14.83
N SER A 166 -6.74 -9.79 -15.92
CA SER A 166 -6.91 -11.25 -15.85
C SER A 166 -5.69 -12.05 -16.32
N VAL A 167 -4.72 -11.38 -16.94
CA VAL A 167 -3.48 -11.99 -17.44
C VAL A 167 -2.29 -11.33 -16.77
N LEU A 168 -1.47 -12.11 -16.06
CA LEU A 168 -0.18 -11.65 -15.53
C LEU A 168 0.90 -11.86 -16.59
N ASN A 169 1.88 -10.95 -16.67
CA ASN A 169 3.01 -11.11 -17.56
C ASN A 169 4.03 -12.10 -16.98
N SER A 170 3.87 -13.39 -17.25
CA SER A 170 4.77 -14.44 -16.78
C SER A 170 6.18 -14.40 -17.39
N SER A 171 6.44 -13.52 -18.36
CA SER A 171 7.79 -13.29 -18.89
C SER A 171 8.65 -12.40 -18.00
N VAL A 172 8.02 -11.63 -17.09
CA VAL A 172 8.72 -10.81 -16.11
C VAL A 172 9.20 -11.68 -14.96
N VAL A 173 10.51 -11.73 -14.76
CA VAL A 173 11.12 -12.38 -13.59
C VAL A 173 11.09 -11.40 -12.43
N LEU A 174 10.26 -11.69 -11.44
CA LEU A 174 10.12 -10.86 -10.24
C LEU A 174 11.41 -10.88 -9.40
N GLN A 175 12.06 -9.72 -9.28
CA GLN A 175 13.32 -9.55 -8.56
C GLN A 175 13.09 -9.22 -7.09
N LYS A 176 13.82 -9.87 -6.19
CA LYS A 176 13.72 -9.57 -4.76
C LYS A 176 14.39 -8.24 -4.43
N LYS A 177 13.90 -7.58 -3.38
CA LYS A 177 14.41 -6.38 -2.74
C LYS A 177 14.37 -5.13 -3.62
N LEU A 178 13.55 -5.12 -4.68
CA LEU A 178 13.26 -3.89 -5.40
C LEU A 178 12.49 -2.92 -4.52
N GLU A 179 12.83 -1.64 -4.68
CA GLU A 179 12.28 -0.50 -3.95
C GLU A 179 12.03 0.65 -4.93
N GLY A 180 11.23 1.62 -4.51
CA GLY A 180 10.98 2.85 -5.26
C GLY A 180 10.52 2.63 -6.71
N GLU A 181 11.05 3.45 -7.62
CA GLU A 181 10.70 3.43 -9.04
C GLU A 181 10.89 2.04 -9.67
N HIS A 182 11.92 1.29 -9.27
CA HIS A 182 12.18 -0.01 -9.87
C HIS A 182 11.12 -1.04 -9.49
N LEU A 183 10.61 -0.97 -8.26
CA LEU A 183 9.48 -1.78 -7.80
C LEU A 183 8.19 -1.39 -8.54
N ILE A 184 7.97 -0.10 -8.75
CA ILE A 184 6.82 0.41 -9.50
C ILE A 184 6.84 -0.13 -10.93
N GLN A 185 7.94 0.08 -11.65
CA GLN A 185 8.07 -0.35 -13.06
C GLN A 185 7.88 -1.86 -13.20
N GLU A 186 8.51 -2.66 -12.35
CA GLU A 186 8.33 -4.11 -12.39
C GLU A 186 6.86 -4.51 -12.16
N CYS A 187 6.20 -3.87 -11.19
CA CYS A 187 4.78 -4.13 -10.91
C CYS A 187 3.88 -3.73 -12.09
N LEU A 188 4.17 -2.59 -12.73
CA LEU A 188 3.46 -2.13 -13.92
C LEU A 188 3.59 -3.13 -15.08
N PHE A 189 4.81 -3.58 -15.38
CA PHE A 189 5.04 -4.59 -16.42
C PHE A 189 4.37 -5.92 -16.08
N TYR A 190 4.45 -6.37 -14.82
CA TYR A 190 3.90 -7.65 -14.42
C TYR A 190 2.36 -7.69 -14.46
N VAL A 191 1.71 -6.60 -14.00
CA VAL A 191 0.26 -6.58 -13.78
C VAL A 191 -0.51 -5.99 -14.96
N PHE A 192 -0.01 -4.95 -15.61
CA PHE A 192 -0.82 -4.14 -16.55
C PHE A 192 -0.50 -4.38 -18.03
N GLU A 193 0.76 -4.67 -18.37
CA GLU A 193 1.23 -4.73 -19.76
C GLU A 193 0.41 -5.70 -20.64
N MET A 194 0.24 -6.94 -20.19
CA MET A 194 -0.52 -7.96 -20.94
C MET A 194 -2.03 -7.70 -21.01
N ASN A 195 -2.54 -6.77 -20.18
CA ASN A 195 -3.94 -6.37 -20.18
C ASN A 195 -4.20 -5.09 -21.00
N ASN A 196 -3.17 -4.56 -21.70
CA ASN A 196 -3.24 -3.31 -22.48
C ASN A 196 -3.70 -2.10 -21.65
N VAL A 197 -3.32 -2.06 -20.37
CA VAL A 197 -3.59 -0.92 -19.51
C VAL A 197 -2.32 -0.10 -19.39
N ASN A 198 -2.37 1.15 -19.86
CA ASN A 198 -1.26 2.09 -19.75
C ASN A 198 -1.58 3.14 -18.69
N ILE A 199 -0.70 3.27 -17.69
CA ILE A 199 -0.82 4.26 -16.63
C ILE A 199 0.55 4.89 -16.36
N GLY A 200 0.56 6.20 -16.11
CA GLY A 200 1.74 6.92 -15.65
C GLY A 200 1.77 6.96 -14.12
N ILE A 201 2.91 6.64 -13.53
CA ILE A 201 3.13 6.83 -12.09
C ILE A 201 4.37 7.70 -11.91
N ASP A 202 4.19 8.84 -11.24
CA ASP A 202 5.28 9.71 -10.80
C ASP A 202 5.64 9.36 -9.35
N TYR A 203 6.85 8.85 -9.12
CA TYR A 203 7.37 8.59 -7.78
C TYR A 203 8.13 9.82 -7.26
N ARG A 204 7.63 10.44 -6.18
CA ARG A 204 8.15 11.74 -5.70
C ARG A 204 8.54 11.70 -4.23
N GLU A 205 9.78 12.09 -3.93
CA GLU A 205 10.26 12.25 -2.56
C GLU A 205 9.47 13.34 -1.82
N LYS A 206 9.02 13.00 -0.61
CA LYS A 206 8.40 13.92 0.34
C LYS A 206 9.32 14.10 1.54
N SER A 207 9.48 15.36 1.95
CA SER A 207 10.30 15.73 3.11
C SER A 207 9.57 15.56 4.44
N ASP A 208 8.24 15.44 4.43
CA ASP A 208 7.45 15.27 5.65
C ASP A 208 6.22 14.39 5.43
N LEU A 209 5.81 13.78 6.54
CA LEU A 209 4.66 12.88 6.63
C LEU A 209 3.46 13.68 7.18
N ASP A 210 2.82 14.48 6.33
CA ASP A 210 1.55 15.11 6.71
C ASP A 210 0.37 14.16 6.46
N ARG A 211 -0.75 14.45 7.10
CA ARG A 211 -1.97 13.65 7.02
C ARG A 211 -2.48 13.54 5.58
N GLU A 212 -2.40 14.61 4.80
CA GLU A 212 -2.78 14.60 3.38
C GLU A 212 -1.91 13.63 2.58
N SER A 213 -0.62 13.54 2.88
CA SER A 213 0.33 12.65 2.22
C SER A 213 0.11 11.16 2.55
N LEU A 214 -0.58 10.86 3.66
CA LEU A 214 -0.97 9.49 4.06
C LEU A 214 -2.34 9.09 3.51
N ASP A 215 -3.33 9.97 3.70
CA ASP A 215 -4.74 9.76 3.35
C ASP A 215 -4.99 9.88 1.83
N HIS A 216 -4.14 10.59 1.08
CA HIS A 216 -4.31 10.75 -0.36
C HIS A 216 -3.40 9.86 -1.21
N ALA A 217 -3.99 8.83 -1.80
CA ALA A 217 -3.67 8.45 -3.18
C ALA A 217 -4.44 9.32 -4.20
N MET A 218 -5.14 10.37 -3.76
CA MET A 218 -6.04 11.13 -4.64
C MET A 218 -5.28 12.11 -5.53
N MET A 219 -5.22 11.74 -6.80
CA MET A 219 -5.45 12.61 -7.95
C MET A 219 -4.86 14.03 -7.85
N GLU A 220 -3.56 14.17 -8.14
CA GLU A 220 -3.21 15.19 -9.15
C GLU A 220 -3.47 14.55 -10.52
N LEU A 221 -4.75 14.36 -10.86
CA LEU A 221 -5.13 14.34 -12.28
C LEU A 221 -4.84 15.75 -12.78
N GLN A 222 -3.63 15.98 -13.26
CA GLN A 222 -3.41 17.07 -14.20
C GLN A 222 -4.17 16.69 -15.47
N HIS A 223 -5.45 17.07 -15.54
CA HIS A 223 -6.06 17.33 -16.83
C HIS A 223 -5.30 18.53 -17.40
N ALA A 224 -4.35 18.26 -18.29
CA ALA A 224 -3.85 19.24 -19.24
C ALA A 224 -4.67 19.11 -20.53
#